data_AF-A0AAW0JL84-F1
#
_entry.id   AF-A0AAW0JL84-F1
#
_cell.length_a   1.000
_cell.length_b   1.000
_cell.length_c   1.000
_cell.angle_alpha   90.00
_cell.angle_beta   90.00
_cell.angle_gamma   90.00
#
_symmetry.space_group_name_H-M   'P 1'
#
loop_
_entity.id
_entity.type
_entity.pdbx_description
1 polymer ?
#
loop_
_entity_poly.entity_id
_entity_poly.type
_entity_poly.pdbx_seq_one_letter_code
_entity_poly.pdbx_strand_id
1 'polypeptide(L)'
;MKKSKELLFTELCQYLALKGEEVKMKWRKMDEEEKWVLVKGFVSDWSMDFHPLSARSVKELVEEYLLEENPSAKFSLSVFFPGLKRLMGFTQNK
;
A
#
# COMPACT_ATOMS: atom_id res chain seq x y z
N MET A 1 6.37 -1.67 11.03
CA MET A 1 5.55 -2.88 10.71
C MET A 1 4.14 -2.90 11.33
N LYS A 2 3.80 -2.16 12.39
CA LYS A 2 2.44 -2.22 12.97
C LYS A 2 1.36 -1.71 12.01
N LYS A 3 1.56 -0.51 11.44
CA LYS A 3 0.64 0.10 10.46
C LYS A 3 0.44 -0.75 9.20
N SER A 4 1.50 -1.38 8.69
CA SER A 4 1.40 -2.25 7.51
C SER A 4 0.58 -3.50 7.77
N LYS A 5 0.67 -4.09 8.97
CA LYS A 5 -0.19 -5.22 9.38
C LYS A 5 -1.65 -4.81 9.54
N GLU A 6 -1.91 -3.63 10.11
CA GLU A 6 -3.26 -3.08 10.27
C GLU A 6 -3.92 -2.78 8.92
N LEU A 7 -3.16 -2.20 7.99
CA LEU A 7 -3.62 -1.97 6.62
C LEU A 7 -3.98 -3.29 5.94
N LEU A 8 -3.06 -4.27 5.93
CA LEU A 8 -3.30 -5.59 5.33
C LEU A 8 -4.56 -6.27 5.89
N PHE A 9 -4.74 -6.21 7.21
CA PHE A 9 -5.93 -6.79 7.84
C PHE A 9 -7.22 -6.04 7.46
N THR A 10 -7.14 -4.72 7.27
CA THR A 10 -8.27 -3.90 6.81
C THR A 10 -8.66 -4.27 5.38
N GLU A 11 -7.70 -4.43 4.48
CA GLU A 11 -7.94 -4.87 3.10
C GLU A 11 -8.56 -6.28 3.07
N LEU A 12 -8.08 -7.20 3.91
CA LEU A 12 -8.67 -8.54 4.01
C LEU A 12 -10.13 -8.49 4.50
N CYS A 13 -10.46 -7.58 5.43
CA CYS A 13 -11.84 -7.37 5.88
C CYS A 13 -12.74 -6.87 4.75
N GLN A 14 -12.23 -5.94 3.93
CA GLN A 14 -12.95 -5.42 2.76
C GLN A 14 -13.16 -6.52 1.72
N TYR A 15 -12.13 -7.29 1.40
CA TYR A 15 -12.21 -8.43 0.47
C TYR A 15 -13.28 -9.45 0.89
N LEU A 16 -13.40 -9.71 2.20
CA LEU A 16 -14.40 -10.64 2.74
C LEU A 16 -15.78 -9.99 2.95
N ALA A 17 -15.91 -8.68 2.81
CA ALA A 17 -17.10 -7.90 3.19
C ALA A 17 -17.56 -8.17 4.63
N LEU A 18 -16.62 -8.28 5.57
CA LEU A 18 -16.88 -8.59 6.99
C LEU A 18 -16.19 -7.59 7.92
N LYS A 19 -16.72 -7.39 9.12
CA LYS A 19 -16.04 -6.61 10.15
C LYS A 19 -14.87 -7.40 10.76
N GLY A 20 -13.90 -6.68 11.32
CA GLY A 20 -12.70 -7.29 11.89
C GLY A 20 -12.96 -8.39 12.92
N GLU A 21 -13.97 -8.25 13.78
CA GLU A 21 -14.32 -9.31 14.76
C GLU A 21 -14.92 -10.56 14.11
N GLU A 22 -15.70 -10.39 13.03
CA GLU A 22 -16.27 -11.51 12.27
C GLU A 22 -15.18 -12.26 11.52
N VAL A 23 -14.23 -11.53 10.91
CA VAL A 23 -13.04 -12.12 10.26
C VAL A 23 -12.20 -12.89 11.27
N LYS A 24 -11.94 -12.33 12.47
CA LYS A 24 -11.21 -13.04 13.53
C LYS A 24 -11.92 -14.33 13.96
N MET A 25 -13.23 -14.29 14.14
CA MET A 25 -14.02 -15.49 14.50
C MET A 25 -14.00 -16.53 13.39
N LYS A 26 -14.19 -16.11 12.14
CA LYS A 26 -14.12 -16.99 10.96
C LYS A 26 -12.75 -17.63 10.83
N TRP A 27 -11.68 -16.83 10.91
CA TRP A 27 -10.29 -17.29 10.80
C TRP A 27 -9.91 -18.32 11.86
N ARG A 28 -10.38 -18.17 13.10
CA ARG A 28 -10.12 -19.14 14.18
C ARG A 28 -10.83 -20.48 13.97
N LYS A 29 -11.92 -20.50 13.22
CA LYS A 29 -12.69 -21.73 12.91
C LYS A 29 -12.16 -22.45 11.68
N MET A 30 -11.40 -21.75 10.83
CA MET A 30 -10.82 -22.32 9.62
C MET A 30 -9.65 -23.24 9.95
N ASP A 31 -9.53 -24.33 9.21
CA ASP A 31 -8.30 -25.12 9.20
C ASP A 31 -7.18 -24.42 8.40
N GLU A 32 -5.98 -25.00 8.38
CA GLU A 32 -4.85 -24.39 7.69
C GLU A 32 -5.01 -24.37 6.17
N GLU A 33 -5.64 -25.37 5.57
CA GLU A 33 -5.81 -25.43 4.13
C GLU A 33 -6.83 -24.41 3.65
N GLU A 34 -7.94 -24.25 4.38
CA GLU A 34 -8.93 -23.19 4.14
C GLU A 34 -8.31 -21.79 4.24
N LYS A 35 -7.43 -21.55 5.23
CA LYS A 35 -6.69 -20.28 5.34
C LYS A 35 -5.80 -20.05 4.14
N TRP A 36 -5.08 -21.07 3.68
CA TRP A 36 -4.21 -20.94 2.50
C TRP A 36 -5.01 -20.65 1.23
N VAL A 37 -6.14 -21.30 1.03
CA VAL A 37 -7.04 -21.02 -0.11
C VAL A 37 -7.53 -19.58 -0.06
N LEU A 38 -8.00 -19.12 1.10
CA LEU A 38 -8.44 -17.73 1.31
C LEU A 38 -7.33 -16.73 0.98
N VAL A 39 -6.13 -16.93 1.53
CA VAL A 39 -4.99 -16.02 1.32
C VAL A 39 -4.56 -16.00 -0.13
N LYS A 40 -4.55 -17.14 -0.83
CA LYS A 40 -4.22 -17.19 -2.27
C LYS A 40 -5.23 -16.40 -3.11
N GLY A 41 -6.53 -16.54 -2.85
CA GLY A 41 -7.56 -15.77 -3.53
C GLY A 41 -7.41 -14.26 -3.26
N PHE A 42 -7.27 -13.89 -1.99
CA PHE A 42 -7.04 -12.51 -1.58
C PHE A 42 -5.80 -11.90 -2.26
N VAL A 43 -4.66 -12.58 -2.23
CA VAL A 43 -3.42 -12.08 -2.86
C VAL A 43 -3.57 -11.98 -4.37
N SER A 44 -4.22 -12.95 -5.02
CA SER A 44 -4.43 -12.92 -6.47
C SER A 44 -5.17 -11.64 -6.87
N ASP A 45 -6.32 -11.39 -6.26
CA ASP A 45 -7.17 -10.24 -6.60
C ASP A 45 -6.52 -8.93 -6.17
N TRP A 46 -5.98 -8.87 -4.94
CA TRP A 46 -5.32 -7.68 -4.42
C TRP A 46 -4.07 -7.32 -5.24
N SER A 47 -3.32 -8.31 -5.73
CA SER A 47 -2.12 -8.06 -6.55
C SER A 47 -2.41 -7.46 -7.91
N MET A 48 -3.64 -7.61 -8.43
CA MET A 48 -4.04 -6.96 -9.68
C MET A 48 -4.01 -5.43 -9.57
N ASP A 49 -4.25 -4.91 -8.37
CA ASP A 49 -4.19 -3.47 -8.08
C ASP A 49 -2.75 -2.97 -7.89
N PHE A 50 -1.79 -3.88 -7.67
CA PHE A 50 -0.37 -3.57 -7.52
C PHE A 50 0.40 -3.94 -8.77
N HIS A 51 0.53 -2.97 -9.68
CA HIS A 51 1.55 -3.09 -10.72
C HIS A 51 2.94 -2.91 -10.09
N PRO A 52 3.92 -3.79 -10.37
CA PRO A 52 5.28 -3.60 -9.94
C PRO A 52 5.75 -2.19 -10.34
N LEU A 53 6.32 -1.45 -9.38
CA LEU A 53 6.82 -0.11 -9.67
C LEU A 53 7.92 -0.21 -10.74
N SER A 54 7.88 0.70 -11.71
CA SER A 54 8.97 0.82 -12.67
C SER A 54 10.27 1.19 -11.94
N ALA A 55 11.43 0.80 -12.48
CA ALA A 55 12.73 1.19 -11.93
C ALA A 55 12.86 2.71 -11.74
N ARG A 56 12.20 3.48 -12.63
CA ARG A 56 12.09 4.94 -12.52
C ARG A 56 11.30 5.37 -11.28
N SER A 57 10.10 4.84 -11.08
CA SER A 57 9.25 5.17 -9.93
C SER A 57 9.90 4.79 -8.59
N VAL A 58 10.62 3.67 -8.56
CA VAL A 58 11.39 3.26 -7.38
C VAL A 58 12.51 4.27 -7.09
N LYS A 59 13.29 4.65 -8.10
CA LYS A 59 14.36 5.66 -7.95
C LYS A 59 13.80 6.98 -7.43
N GLU A 60 12.68 7.44 -7.99
CA GLU A 60 12.04 8.71 -7.61
C GLU A 60 11.59 8.70 -6.14
N LEU A 61 10.93 7.63 -5.68
CA LEU A 61 10.51 7.50 -4.27
C LEU A 61 11.70 7.46 -3.30
N VAL A 62 12.80 6.81 -3.69
CA VAL A 62 14.02 6.76 -2.88
C VAL A 62 14.67 8.15 -2.77
N GLU A 63 14.75 8.87 -3.89
CA GLU A 63 15.27 10.25 -3.90
C GLU A 63 14.40 11.18 -3.02
N GLU A 64 13.08 11.05 -3.07
CA GLU A 64 12.15 11.80 -2.20
C GLU A 64 12.42 11.54 -0.71
N TYR A 65 12.49 10.27 -0.31
CA TYR A 65 12.75 9.90 1.09
C TYR A 65 14.07 10.51 1.62
N LEU A 66 15.14 10.45 0.81
CA LEU A 66 16.44 11.00 1.20
C LEU A 66 16.44 12.54 1.26
N LEU A 67 15.60 13.20 0.46
CA LEU A 67 15.42 14.65 0.49
C LEU A 67 14.63 15.10 1.73
N GLU A 68 13.57 14.37 2.11
CA GLU A 68 12.83 14.63 3.35
C GLU A 68 13.71 14.47 4.59
N GLU A 69 14.66 13.52 4.56
CA GLU A 69 15.62 13.29 5.63
C GLU A 69 16.71 14.38 5.71
N ASN A 70 16.95 15.12 4.62
CA ASN A 70 17.97 16.18 4.54
C ASN A 70 17.44 17.47 3.86
N PRO A 71 16.69 18.33 4.58
CA PRO A 71 16.07 19.54 4.01
C PRO A 71 17.06 20.60 3.50
N SER A 72 18.35 20.45 3.81
CA SER A 72 19.44 21.30 3.30
C SER A 72 19.82 20.99 1.85
N ALA A 73 19.49 19.81 1.33
CA ALA A 73 19.71 19.41 -0.06
C ALA A 73 18.59 19.97 -0.95
N LYS A 74 18.51 21.30 -1.09
CA LYS A 74 17.56 21.94 -2.01
C LYS A 74 17.99 21.72 -3.47
N PHE A 75 17.82 20.50 -3.97
CA PHE A 75 17.63 20.32 -5.41
C PHE A 75 16.24 20.84 -5.77
N SER A 76 16.17 21.60 -6.86
CA SER A 76 14.98 22.34 -7.28
C SER A 76 13.72 21.45 -7.23
N LEU A 77 12.73 21.87 -6.44
CA LEU A 77 11.38 21.29 -6.30
C LEU A 77 10.60 21.14 -7.63
N SER A 78 11.20 21.55 -8.75
CA SER A 78 10.69 21.43 -10.12
C SER A 78 10.79 20.02 -10.71
N VAL A 79 11.52 19.08 -10.07
CA VAL A 79 11.68 17.71 -10.58
C VAL A 79 10.52 16.78 -10.17
N PHE A 80 9.68 17.19 -9.21
CA PHE A 80 8.49 16.41 -8.89
C PHE A 80 7.47 16.48 -10.03
N PHE A 81 7.36 15.38 -10.78
CA PHE A 81 6.36 15.24 -11.83
C PHE A 81 4.95 15.33 -11.23
N PRO A 82 4.00 16.03 -11.89
CA PRO A 82 2.64 16.25 -11.39
C PRO A 82 1.87 14.97 -11.05
N GLY A 83 2.22 13.83 -11.68
CA GLY A 83 1.53 12.56 -11.52
C GLY A 83 1.61 12.00 -10.09
N LEU A 84 2.78 12.08 -9.45
CA LEU A 84 3.00 11.55 -8.11
C LEU A 84 2.35 12.45 -7.03
N LYS A 85 2.41 13.78 -7.23
CA LYS A 85 1.67 14.77 -6.42
C LYS A 85 0.16 14.51 -6.45
N ARG A 86 -0.38 14.18 -7.63
CA ARG A 86 -1.81 13.89 -7.82
C ARG A 86 -2.21 12.57 -7.14
N LEU A 87 -1.34 11.57 -7.14
CA LEU A 87 -1.55 10.26 -6.50
C LEU A 87 -1.51 10.35 -4.97
N MET A 88 -0.69 11.26 -4.40
CA MET A 88 -0.63 11.53 -2.95
C MET A 88 -1.66 12.55 -2.44
N GLY A 89 -2.53 13.10 -3.29
CA GLY A 89 -3.56 14.05 -2.85
C GLY A 89 -3.05 15.48 -2.59
N PHE A 90 -1.84 15.82 -3.04
CA PHE A 90 -1.35 17.20 -3.01
C PHE A 90 -1.96 17.99 -4.18
N THR A 91 -2.99 18.79 -3.92
CA THR A 91 -3.57 19.70 -4.91
C THR A 91 -2.57 20.80 -5.24
N GLN A 92 -2.25 20.97 -6.54
CA GLN A 92 -1.58 22.18 -7.02
C GLN A 92 -2.52 23.37 -6.78
N ASN A 93 -2.35 24.05 -5.65
CA ASN A 93 -2.86 25.41 -5.51
C ASN A 93 -2.00 26.29 -6.42
N LYS A 94 -2.68 26.89 -7.39
CA LYS A 94 -2.12 27.82 -8.39
C LYS A 94 -1.80 29.16 -7.76
#